data_AF-A0A9P6S1V7-F1
#
_entry.id   AF-A0A9P6S1V7-F1
#
_cell.length_a   1.000
_cell.length_b   1.000
_cell.length_c   1.000
_cell.angle_alpha   90.00
_cell.angle_beta   90.00
_cell.angle_gamma   90.00
#
_symmetry.space_group_name_H-M   'P 1'
#
loop_
_entity.id
_entity.type
_entity.pdbx_description
1 polymer ?
#
loop_
_entity_poly.entity_id
_entity_poly.type
_entity_poly.pdbx_seq_one_letter_code
_entity_poly.pdbx_strand_id
1 'polypeptide(L)'
;MLDYNSRQVFTGPPENTRDHIMGAAKALSIGEWERSVELIKAIKIWELMPGCDKIKEMLAGKIQQEGLRTYLFANASYYSSVGLESLGNMFNLSVNTVIAVVAKMVYNEELAASIDQVANVVQLHHVELSKMQSLALAFAEKASGFVEGNEKLLETKTPQPQQGDRKKGGAVGGKEQTKEQGGKQQQRTMGPRGQRGGRNQFNNGLGNSVRGGRKQQQ
;
A
#
# COMPACT_ATOMS: atom_id res chain seq x y z
N MET A 1 -6.08 -4.30 -11.60
CA MET A 1 -6.35 -4.68 -13.01
C MET A 1 -6.18 -6.19 -13.21
N LEU A 2 -5.11 -6.79 -12.69
CA LEU A 2 -4.90 -8.25 -12.69
C LEU A 2 -6.02 -8.98 -11.92
N ASP A 3 -6.50 -8.40 -10.82
CA ASP A 3 -7.58 -8.97 -9.99
C ASP A 3 -8.93 -9.07 -10.72
N TYR A 4 -9.13 -8.27 -11.77
CA TYR A 4 -10.35 -8.32 -12.57
C TYR A 4 -10.27 -9.43 -13.62
N ASN A 5 -9.10 -9.64 -14.23
CA ASN A 5 -8.89 -10.72 -15.20
C ASN A 5 -8.81 -12.09 -14.52
N SER A 6 -8.27 -12.19 -13.30
CA SER A 6 -8.25 -13.45 -12.54
C SER A 6 -9.63 -13.90 -12.05
N ARG A 7 -10.59 -12.98 -11.94
CA ARG A 7 -11.99 -13.27 -11.58
C ARG A 7 -12.86 -13.64 -12.79
N GLN A 8 -12.35 -13.48 -14.01
CA GLN A 8 -13.07 -13.91 -15.21
C GLN A 8 -12.96 -15.43 -15.35
N VAL A 9 -14.12 -16.10 -15.37
CA VAL A 9 -14.22 -17.56 -15.50
C VAL A 9 -13.82 -18.05 -16.89
N PHE A 10 -13.91 -17.17 -17.90
CA PHE A 10 -13.46 -17.43 -19.26
C PHE A 10 -12.49 -16.34 -19.71
N THR A 11 -11.29 -16.76 -20.08
CA THR A 11 -10.30 -15.90 -20.73
C THR A 11 -10.09 -16.45 -22.14
N GLY A 12 -10.63 -15.74 -23.14
CA GLY A 12 -10.43 -16.08 -24.55
C GLY A 12 -9.01 -15.75 -25.01
N PRO A 13 -8.62 -16.16 -26.23
CA PRO A 13 -7.36 -15.73 -26.84
C PRO A 13 -7.22 -14.20 -26.84
N PRO A 14 -6.00 -13.67 -26.65
CA PRO A 14 -5.81 -12.23 -26.51
C PRO A 14 -6.11 -11.53 -27.84
N GLU A 15 -7.15 -10.70 -27.88
CA GLU A 15 -7.47 -9.86 -29.05
C GLU A 15 -7.12 -8.39 -28.82
N ASN A 16 -7.33 -7.90 -27.61
CA ASN A 16 -7.04 -6.50 -27.26
C ASN A 16 -5.59 -6.35 -26.77
N THR A 17 -4.99 -5.16 -26.95
CA THR A 17 -3.65 -4.84 -26.42
C THR A 17 -3.57 -5.06 -24.91
N ARG A 18 -4.66 -4.75 -24.19
CA ARG A 18 -4.78 -5.03 -22.77
C ARG A 18 -4.67 -6.53 -22.45
N ASP A 19 -5.29 -7.39 -23.25
CA ASP A 19 -5.30 -8.84 -23.00
C ASP A 19 -3.92 -9.45 -23.28
N HIS A 20 -3.21 -8.94 -24.29
CA HIS A 20 -1.81 -9.30 -24.53
C HIS A 20 -0.92 -8.96 -23.33
N ILE A 21 -1.09 -7.77 -22.75
CA ILE A 21 -0.31 -7.34 -21.56
C ILE A 21 -0.68 -8.17 -20.33
N MET A 22 -1.96 -8.44 -20.09
CA MET A 22 -2.39 -9.26 -18.95
C MET A 22 -1.92 -10.70 -19.07
N GLY A 23 -2.01 -11.29 -20.27
CA GLY A 23 -1.47 -12.62 -20.56
C GLY A 23 0.04 -12.68 -20.39
N ALA A 24 0.76 -11.68 -20.89
CA ALA A 24 2.21 -11.60 -20.75
C ALA A 24 2.65 -11.46 -19.29
N ALA A 25 1.95 -10.64 -18.50
CA ALA A 25 2.21 -10.49 -17.06
C ALA A 25 1.94 -11.79 -16.28
N LYS A 26 0.87 -12.50 -16.63
CA LYS A 26 0.55 -13.81 -16.02
C LYS A 26 1.62 -14.85 -16.36
N ALA A 27 2.02 -14.96 -17.63
CA ALA A 27 3.10 -15.86 -18.05
C ALA A 27 4.41 -15.54 -17.31
N LEU A 28 4.75 -14.24 -17.21
CA LEU A 28 5.95 -13.79 -16.49
C LEU A 28 5.90 -14.14 -15.00
N SER A 29 4.74 -14.03 -14.36
CA SER A 29 4.56 -14.38 -12.93
C SER A 29 4.82 -15.86 -12.63
N ILE A 30 4.63 -16.73 -13.62
CA ILE A 30 4.89 -18.18 -13.53
C ILE A 30 6.36 -18.47 -13.86
N GLY A 31 7.07 -17.54 -14.51
CA GLY A 31 8.45 -17.71 -15.00
C GLY A 31 8.55 -18.11 -16.48
N GLU A 32 7.42 -18.17 -17.21
CA GLU A 32 7.39 -18.45 -18.65
C GLU A 32 7.72 -17.18 -19.46
N TRP A 33 9.01 -16.91 -19.65
CA TRP A 33 9.46 -15.71 -20.36
C TRP A 33 9.19 -15.77 -21.87
N GLU A 34 9.31 -16.94 -22.51
CA GLU A 34 9.12 -17.11 -23.97
C GLU A 34 7.71 -16.71 -24.40
N ARG A 35 6.71 -17.23 -23.68
CA ARG A 35 5.30 -16.91 -23.90
C ARG A 35 5.00 -15.44 -23.63
N SER A 36 5.64 -14.85 -22.63
CA SER A 36 5.52 -13.41 -22.34
C SER A 36 6.06 -12.57 -23.50
N VAL A 37 7.24 -12.93 -24.03
CA VAL A 37 7.85 -12.26 -25.19
C VAL A 37 7.00 -12.41 -26.45
N GLU A 38 6.44 -13.59 -26.71
CA GLU A 38 5.54 -13.82 -27.86
C GLU A 38 4.31 -12.92 -27.81
N LEU A 39 3.63 -12.88 -26.64
CA LEU A 39 2.46 -12.04 -26.43
C LEU A 39 2.77 -10.55 -26.56
N ILE A 40 3.95 -10.10 -26.12
CA ILE A 40 4.37 -8.70 -26.30
C ILE A 40 4.73 -8.40 -27.76
N LYS A 41 5.41 -9.31 -28.46
CA LYS A 41 5.75 -9.14 -29.88
C LYS A 41 4.52 -9.09 -30.79
N ALA A 42 3.44 -9.79 -30.42
CA ALA A 42 2.19 -9.84 -31.17
C ALA A 42 1.37 -8.53 -31.14
N ILE A 43 1.72 -7.56 -30.30
CA ILE A 43 0.99 -6.29 -30.19
C ILE A 43 1.19 -5.45 -31.47
N LYS A 44 0.10 -5.13 -32.17
CA LYS A 44 0.10 -4.35 -33.42
C LYS A 44 0.69 -2.94 -33.30
N ILE A 45 0.74 -2.37 -32.09
CA ILE A 45 1.25 -1.02 -31.82
C ILE A 45 2.72 -0.85 -32.28
N TRP A 46 3.51 -1.93 -32.30
CA TRP A 46 4.92 -1.88 -32.66
C TRP A 46 5.15 -1.51 -34.13
N GLU A 47 4.19 -1.79 -35.01
CA GLU A 47 4.29 -1.46 -36.45
C GLU A 47 4.18 0.05 -36.72
N LEU A 48 3.67 0.82 -35.76
CA LEU A 48 3.52 2.26 -35.85
C LEU A 48 4.78 3.04 -35.44
N MET A 49 5.81 2.35 -34.92
CA MET A 49 7.02 2.98 -34.37
C MET A 49 8.25 2.73 -35.25
N PRO A 50 9.04 3.77 -35.58
CA PRO A 50 10.29 3.58 -36.30
C PRO A 50 11.31 2.81 -35.43
N GLY A 51 11.99 1.82 -36.00
CA GLY A 51 12.96 0.99 -35.27
C GLY A 51 12.34 -0.08 -34.37
N CYS A 52 11.19 -0.62 -34.76
CA CYS A 52 10.43 -1.61 -34.00
C CYS A 52 11.25 -2.85 -33.61
N ASP A 53 12.17 -3.32 -34.46
CA ASP A 53 12.98 -4.51 -34.19
C ASP A 53 13.93 -4.33 -33.00
N LYS A 54 14.61 -3.16 -32.92
CA LYS A 54 15.52 -2.84 -31.80
C LYS A 54 14.76 -2.77 -30.48
N ILE A 55 13.54 -2.24 -30.50
CA ILE A 55 12.71 -2.12 -29.29
C ILE A 55 12.20 -3.50 -28.86
N LYS A 56 11.77 -4.34 -29.80
CA LYS A 56 11.35 -5.73 -29.52
C LYS A 56 12.51 -6.55 -28.93
N GLU A 57 13.72 -6.37 -29.44
CA GLU A 57 14.93 -7.03 -28.91
C GLU A 57 15.28 -6.53 -27.50
N MET A 58 15.29 -5.22 -27.30
CA MET A 58 15.53 -4.61 -25.98
C MET A 58 14.50 -5.08 -24.95
N LEU A 59 13.22 -5.11 -25.32
CA LEU A 59 12.15 -5.60 -24.45
C LEU A 59 12.30 -7.09 -24.14
N ALA A 60 12.63 -7.91 -25.14
CA ALA A 60 12.89 -9.33 -24.91
C ALA A 60 14.00 -9.55 -23.87
N GLY A 61 15.13 -8.84 -24.00
CA GLY A 61 16.22 -8.90 -23.03
C GLY A 61 15.81 -8.46 -21.62
N LYS A 62 14.96 -7.44 -21.51
CA LYS A 62 14.42 -6.98 -20.22
C LYS A 62 13.44 -7.99 -19.60
N ILE A 63 12.57 -8.59 -20.42
CA ILE A 63 11.62 -9.61 -19.98
C ILE A 63 12.37 -10.86 -19.49
N GLN A 64 13.46 -11.25 -20.15
CA GLN A 64 14.32 -12.35 -19.69
C GLN A 64 14.94 -12.06 -18.32
N GLN A 65 15.49 -10.85 -18.12
CA GLN A 65 16.08 -10.43 -16.84
C GLN A 65 15.05 -10.38 -15.70
N GLU A 66 13.88 -9.78 -15.93
CA GLU A 66 12.81 -9.71 -14.93
C GLU A 66 12.13 -11.07 -14.72
N GLY A 67 12.07 -11.92 -15.76
CA GLY A 67 11.58 -13.29 -15.67
C GLY A 67 12.44 -14.14 -14.75
N LEU A 68 13.77 -14.03 -14.87
CA LEU A 68 14.72 -14.66 -13.96
C LEU A 68 14.51 -14.21 -12.50
N ARG A 69 14.40 -12.89 -12.29
CA ARG A 69 14.17 -12.32 -10.95
C ARG A 69 12.85 -12.79 -10.34
N THR A 70 11.78 -12.78 -11.12
CA THR A 70 10.45 -13.25 -10.70
C THR A 70 10.47 -14.74 -10.37
N TYR A 71 11.14 -15.55 -11.20
CA TYR A 71 11.30 -16.99 -10.96
C TYR A 71 12.03 -17.28 -9.66
N LEU A 72 13.11 -16.55 -9.37
CA LEU A 72 13.84 -16.68 -8.11
C LEU A 72 12.96 -16.28 -6.92
N PHE A 73 12.19 -15.20 -7.00
CA PHE A 73 11.29 -14.83 -5.89
C PHE A 73 10.18 -15.85 -5.65
N ALA A 74 9.58 -16.38 -6.72
CA ALA A 74 8.49 -17.34 -6.61
C ALA A 74 8.98 -18.70 -6.07
N ASN A 75 10.20 -19.10 -6.41
CA ASN A 75 10.73 -20.43 -6.10
C ASN A 75 11.87 -20.46 -5.07
N ALA A 76 12.26 -19.32 -4.50
CA ALA A 76 13.36 -19.25 -3.53
C ALA A 76 13.13 -20.15 -2.30
N SER A 77 11.88 -20.37 -1.89
CA SER A 77 11.55 -21.20 -0.73
C SER A 77 11.70 -22.70 -0.99
N TYR A 78 11.68 -23.14 -2.25
CA TYR A 78 11.72 -24.57 -2.59
C TYR A 78 13.13 -25.09 -2.83
N TYR A 79 14.09 -24.20 -3.09
CA TYR A 79 15.47 -24.56 -3.45
C TYR A 79 16.46 -24.09 -2.39
N SER A 80 17.43 -24.95 -2.04
CA SER A 80 18.57 -24.58 -1.18
C SER A 80 19.78 -24.11 -1.97
N SER A 81 19.96 -24.65 -3.18
CA SER A 81 21.03 -24.25 -4.10
C SER A 81 20.55 -24.32 -5.54
N VAL A 82 21.00 -23.40 -6.38
CA VAL A 82 20.64 -23.32 -7.80
C VAL A 82 21.88 -23.08 -8.64
N GLY A 83 22.08 -23.87 -9.69
CA GLY A 83 23.19 -23.72 -10.62
C GLY A 83 23.03 -22.50 -11.54
N LEU A 84 24.06 -21.67 -11.64
CA LEU A 84 24.06 -20.47 -12.50
C LEU A 84 24.01 -20.82 -14.00
N GLU A 85 24.66 -21.92 -14.39
CA GLU A 85 24.62 -22.42 -15.78
C GLU A 85 23.23 -22.91 -16.18
N SER A 86 22.55 -23.61 -15.28
CA SER A 86 21.16 -24.07 -15.50
C SER A 86 20.21 -22.88 -15.65
N LEU A 87 20.37 -21.83 -14.84
CA LEU A 87 19.59 -20.60 -14.98
C LEU A 87 19.90 -19.87 -16.29
N GLY A 88 21.16 -19.82 -16.71
CA GLY A 88 21.57 -19.27 -18.00
C GLY A 88 20.89 -19.98 -19.16
N ASN A 89 20.88 -21.32 -19.15
CA ASN A 89 20.21 -22.12 -20.18
C ASN A 89 18.69 -21.95 -20.18
N MET A 90 18.05 -21.86 -19.00
CA MET A 90 16.60 -21.75 -18.87
C MET A 90 16.05 -20.41 -19.38
N PHE A 91 16.78 -19.31 -19.14
CA PHE A 91 16.39 -17.97 -19.58
C PHE A 91 17.07 -17.50 -20.87
N ASN A 92 17.90 -18.36 -21.47
CA ASN A 92 18.73 -18.06 -22.63
C ASN A 92 19.54 -16.76 -22.44
N LEU A 93 20.22 -16.66 -21.29
CA LEU A 93 21.06 -15.53 -20.89
C LEU A 93 22.50 -15.99 -20.66
N SER A 94 23.45 -15.10 -20.89
CA SER A 94 24.85 -15.40 -20.56
C SER A 94 25.03 -15.56 -19.04
N VAL A 95 25.93 -16.46 -18.63
CA VAL A 95 26.22 -16.69 -17.21
C VAL A 95 26.64 -15.39 -16.51
N ASN A 96 27.44 -14.55 -17.17
CA ASN A 96 27.85 -13.24 -16.65
C ASN A 96 26.66 -12.32 -16.36
N THR A 97 25.66 -12.29 -17.25
CA THR A 97 24.45 -11.49 -17.03
C THR A 97 23.60 -12.04 -15.89
N VAL A 98 23.51 -13.38 -15.75
CA VAL A 98 22.79 -14.01 -14.63
C VAL A 98 23.47 -13.67 -13.31
N ILE A 99 24.79 -13.80 -13.22
CA ILE A 99 25.57 -13.43 -12.04
C ILE A 99 25.35 -11.96 -11.68
N ALA A 100 25.40 -11.05 -12.66
CA ALA A 100 25.19 -9.63 -12.41
C ALA A 100 23.79 -9.32 -11.87
N VAL A 101 22.75 -9.98 -12.40
CA VAL A 101 21.36 -9.82 -11.92
C VAL A 101 21.22 -10.37 -10.50
N VAL A 102 21.71 -11.58 -10.23
CA VAL A 102 21.63 -12.19 -8.89
C VAL A 102 22.45 -11.40 -7.88
N ALA A 103 23.66 -10.97 -8.22
CA ALA A 103 24.51 -10.16 -7.35
C ALA A 103 23.84 -8.84 -6.98
N LYS A 104 23.15 -8.21 -7.94
CA LYS A 104 22.36 -7.00 -7.68
C LYS A 104 21.19 -7.28 -6.73
N MET A 105 20.49 -8.41 -6.87
CA MET A 105 19.41 -8.79 -5.96
C MET A 105 19.90 -9.05 -4.54
N VAL A 106 21.06 -9.70 -4.39
CA VAL A 106 21.70 -9.93 -3.09
C VAL A 106 22.15 -8.61 -2.46
N TYR A 107 22.77 -7.72 -3.25
CA TYR A 107 23.21 -6.40 -2.77
C TYR A 107 22.05 -5.52 -2.29
N ASN A 108 20.89 -5.60 -2.96
CA ASN A 108 19.69 -4.87 -2.58
C ASN A 108 18.93 -5.52 -1.40
N GLU A 109 19.44 -6.60 -0.81
CA GLU A 109 18.79 -7.38 0.25
C GLU A 109 17.42 -7.95 -0.15
N GLU A 110 17.18 -8.13 -1.46
CA GLU A 110 15.91 -8.67 -1.96
C GLU A 110 15.88 -10.20 -1.86
N LEU A 111 17.05 -10.84 -1.94
CA LEU A 111 17.22 -12.28 -1.89
C LEU A 111 18.30 -12.62 -0.85
N ALA A 112 17.91 -13.34 0.19
CA ALA A 112 18.84 -13.89 1.17
C ALA A 112 19.63 -15.04 0.54
N ALA A 113 20.69 -14.71 -0.20
CA ALA A 113 21.50 -15.68 -0.93
C ALA A 113 22.97 -15.31 -0.92
N SER A 114 23.84 -16.31 -1.07
CA SER A 114 25.26 -16.13 -1.31
C SER A 114 25.66 -16.80 -2.62
N ILE A 115 26.46 -16.10 -3.42
CA ILE A 115 26.98 -16.61 -4.69
C ILE A 115 28.31 -17.31 -4.43
N ASP A 116 28.39 -18.60 -4.75
CA ASP A 116 29.64 -19.35 -4.77
C ASP A 116 30.20 -19.39 -6.19
N GLN A 117 31.30 -18.66 -6.40
CA GLN A 117 31.96 -18.55 -7.71
C GLN A 117 32.75 -19.79 -8.09
N VAL A 118 33.19 -20.62 -7.13
CA VAL A 118 34.00 -21.81 -7.42
C VAL A 118 33.09 -22.93 -7.89
N ALA A 119 31.97 -23.13 -7.23
CA ALA A 119 30.99 -24.15 -7.58
C ALA A 119 29.97 -23.67 -8.64
N ASN A 120 29.98 -22.39 -9.04
CA ASN A 120 29.00 -21.79 -9.97
C ASN A 120 27.54 -21.99 -9.52
N VAL A 121 27.29 -21.87 -8.21
CA VAL A 121 25.96 -22.03 -7.62
C VAL A 121 25.58 -20.82 -6.76
N VAL A 122 24.27 -20.54 -6.71
CA VAL A 122 23.66 -19.62 -5.76
C VAL A 122 23.14 -20.44 -4.60
N GLN A 123 23.67 -20.23 -3.40
CA GLN A 123 23.14 -20.81 -2.17
C GLN A 123 22.06 -19.88 -1.62
N LEU A 124 20.85 -20.39 -1.48
CA LEU A 124 19.71 -19.66 -0.95
C LEU A 124 19.64 -19.92 0.56
N HIS A 125 19.75 -18.86 1.35
CA HIS A 125 19.64 -18.92 2.81
C HIS A 125 18.18 -18.81 3.20
N HIS A 126 17.56 -19.94 3.48
CA HIS A 126 16.17 -19.99 3.84
C HIS A 126 15.97 -19.52 5.29
N VAL A 127 15.41 -18.33 5.49
CA VAL A 127 14.96 -17.85 6.80
C VAL A 127 13.44 -17.97 6.85
N GLU A 128 12.93 -19.18 6.73
CA GLU A 128 11.53 -19.45 7.04
C GLU A 128 11.35 -19.42 8.55
N LEU A 129 10.79 -18.31 9.05
CA LEU A 129 10.32 -18.22 10.42
C LEU A 129 9.31 -19.33 10.68
N SER A 130 9.48 -20.06 11.78
CA SER A 130 8.51 -21.07 12.16
C SER A 130 7.12 -20.44 12.30
N LYS A 131 6.06 -21.22 12.08
CA LYS A 131 4.68 -20.74 12.24
C LYS A 131 4.44 -20.09 13.62
N MET A 132 5.15 -20.53 14.66
CA MET A 132 5.10 -19.92 15.98
C MET A 132 5.81 -18.56 16.01
N GLN A 133 6.99 -18.45 15.39
CA GLN A 133 7.75 -17.20 15.31
C GLN A 133 7.00 -16.13 14.50
N SER A 134 6.38 -16.50 13.38
CA SER A 134 5.59 -15.57 12.57
C SER A 134 4.34 -15.09 13.31
N LEU A 135 3.64 -15.98 14.03
CA LEU A 135 2.52 -15.58 14.88
C LEU A 135 2.98 -14.69 16.04
N ALA A 136 4.11 -15.00 16.68
CA ALA A 136 4.65 -14.19 17.76
C ALA A 136 5.01 -12.77 17.29
N LEU A 137 5.63 -12.62 16.12
CA LEU A 137 5.90 -11.32 15.50
C LEU A 137 4.60 -10.57 15.19
N ALA A 138 3.61 -11.23 14.58
CA ALA A 138 2.32 -10.61 14.30
C ALA A 138 1.57 -10.17 15.58
N PHE A 139 1.71 -10.91 16.68
CA PHE A 139 1.18 -10.50 17.97
C PHE A 139 1.96 -9.34 18.59
N ALA A 140 3.29 -9.32 18.45
CA ALA A 140 4.13 -8.22 18.92
C ALA A 140 3.78 -6.90 18.21
N GLU A 141 3.59 -6.92 16.89
CA GLU A 141 3.13 -5.75 16.12
C GLU A 141 1.75 -5.26 16.60
N LYS A 142 0.80 -6.19 16.80
CA LYS A 142 -0.53 -5.84 17.34
C LYS A 142 -0.47 -5.28 18.75
N ALA A 143 0.38 -5.84 19.61
CA ALA A 143 0.59 -5.33 20.96
C ALA A 143 1.17 -3.91 20.94
N SER A 144 2.16 -3.64 20.07
CA SER A 144 2.70 -2.29 19.85
C SER A 144 1.61 -1.32 19.40
N GLY A 145 0.80 -1.71 18.42
CA GLY A 145 -0.33 -0.89 17.96
C GLY A 145 -1.40 -0.66 19.04
N PHE A 146 -1.62 -1.62 19.95
CA PHE A 146 -2.49 -1.41 21.11
C PHE A 146 -1.91 -0.42 22.12
N VAL A 147 -0.59 -0.46 22.36
CA VAL A 147 0.08 0.49 23.23
C VAL A 147 -0.05 1.90 22.66
N GLU A 148 0.30 2.10 21.38
CA GLU A 148 0.14 3.39 20.69
C GLU A 148 -1.33 3.87 20.71
N GLY A 149 -2.29 2.97 20.51
CA GLY A 149 -3.71 3.28 20.59
C GLY A 149 -4.15 3.71 21.99
N ASN A 150 -3.63 3.05 23.03
CA ASN A 150 -3.89 3.39 24.42
C ASN A 150 -3.28 4.75 24.79
N GLU A 151 -2.06 5.04 24.35
CA GLU A 151 -1.40 6.33 24.56
C GLU A 151 -2.21 7.46 23.91
N LYS A 152 -2.63 7.30 22.65
CA LYS A 152 -3.46 8.29 21.95
C LYS A 152 -4.81 8.53 22.63
N LEU A 153 -5.45 7.47 23.14
CA LEU A 153 -6.68 7.58 23.92
C LEU A 153 -6.46 8.29 25.26
N LEU A 154 -5.33 8.05 25.92
CA LEU A 154 -4.93 8.71 27.15
C LEU A 154 -4.71 10.21 26.93
N GLU A 155 -4.05 10.60 25.84
CA GLU A 155 -3.87 12.01 25.44
C GLU A 155 -5.21 12.70 25.14
N THR A 156 -6.16 11.99 24.54
CA THR A 156 -7.49 12.54 24.22
C THR A 156 -8.36 12.69 25.47
N LYS A 157 -8.25 11.76 26.43
CA LYS A 157 -9.02 11.76 27.68
C LYS A 157 -8.40 12.62 28.77
N THR A 158 -7.09 12.88 28.70
CA THR A 158 -6.40 13.78 29.61
C THR A 158 -6.28 15.14 28.90
N PRO A 159 -7.20 16.10 29.12
CA PRO A 159 -6.96 17.44 28.64
C PRO A 159 -5.65 17.93 29.28
N GLN A 160 -4.61 18.08 28.47
CA GLN A 160 -3.41 18.80 28.89
C GLN A 160 -3.89 20.14 29.44
N PRO A 161 -3.55 20.52 30.68
CA PRO A 161 -3.82 21.87 31.14
C PRO A 161 -3.06 22.78 30.18
N GLN A 162 -3.79 23.56 29.39
CA GLN A 162 -3.24 24.62 28.56
C GLN A 162 -2.33 25.46 29.46
N GLN A 163 -1.03 25.22 29.38
CA GLN A 163 -0.02 25.99 30.08
C GLN A 163 0.13 27.29 29.30
N GLY A 164 -0.86 28.16 29.47
CA GLY A 164 -1.04 29.37 28.69
C GLY A 164 -1.78 30.45 29.44
N ASP A 165 -1.60 30.55 30.77
CA ASP A 165 -1.86 31.80 31.53
C ASP A 165 -1.29 31.72 32.96
N ARG A 166 0.03 31.63 33.07
CA ARG A 166 0.74 31.97 34.32
C ARG A 166 1.82 33.01 34.03
N LYS A 167 1.42 34.19 33.58
CA LYS A 167 2.29 35.37 33.65
C LYS A 167 2.22 35.97 35.05
N LYS A 168 3.25 35.60 35.84
CA LYS A 168 3.95 36.39 36.88
C LYS A 168 3.13 37.29 37.79
N GLY A 169 3.08 36.91 39.08
CA GLY A 169 2.90 37.86 40.17
C GLY A 169 4.07 38.84 40.31
N GLY A 170 3.78 40.00 40.90
CA GLY A 170 4.79 41.00 41.27
C GLY A 170 4.22 42.34 41.74
N ALA A 171 3.89 42.41 43.04
CA ALA A 171 4.05 43.53 43.98
C ALA A 171 3.38 44.93 43.77
N VAL A 172 3.11 45.55 44.94
CA VAL A 172 2.86 46.99 45.23
C VAL A 172 1.41 47.46 44.94
N GLY A 173 0.61 48.06 45.83
CA GLY A 173 0.76 48.69 47.14
C GLY A 173 -0.25 49.86 47.22
N GLY A 174 -0.92 50.08 48.36
CA GLY A 174 -1.46 51.41 48.73
C GLY A 174 -2.99 51.64 48.77
N LYS A 175 -3.49 51.82 50.01
CA LYS A 175 -4.37 52.89 50.54
C LYS A 175 -5.76 53.23 49.92
N GLU A 176 -6.78 53.02 50.77
CA GLU A 176 -7.68 54.02 51.41
C GLU A 176 -8.59 54.97 50.59
N GLN A 177 -9.82 55.13 51.13
CA GLN A 177 -10.79 56.24 50.99
C GLN A 177 -11.64 56.28 49.69
N THR A 178 -12.89 56.76 49.61
CA THR A 178 -13.96 57.23 50.53
C THR A 178 -15.19 57.53 49.63
N LYS A 179 -16.41 57.29 50.15
CA LYS A 179 -17.76 57.89 49.87
C LYS A 179 -18.22 58.39 48.47
N GLU A 180 -19.57 58.36 48.39
CA GLU A 180 -20.49 59.36 47.79
C GLU A 180 -21.05 59.13 46.36
N GLN A 181 -22.24 58.52 46.34
CA GLN A 181 -23.53 59.14 45.97
C GLN A 181 -23.61 60.13 44.78
N GLY A 182 -24.34 59.75 43.72
CA GLY A 182 -25.26 60.67 43.02
C GLY A 182 -25.15 60.80 41.48
N GLY A 183 -26.31 60.73 40.79
CA GLY A 183 -26.55 61.35 39.46
C GLY A 183 -26.80 60.37 38.30
N LYS A 184 -28.03 59.91 38.05
CA LYS A 184 -29.03 60.45 37.09
C LYS A 184 -28.58 60.58 35.61
N GLN A 185 -29.23 59.75 34.77
CA GLN A 185 -30.15 60.17 33.69
C GLN A 185 -29.72 60.00 32.21
N GLN A 186 -30.46 59.09 31.53
CA GLN A 186 -31.00 59.13 30.14
C GLN A 186 -30.02 59.22 28.95
N GLN A 187 -30.28 58.70 27.75
CA GLN A 187 -31.30 57.88 27.07
C GLN A 187 -30.88 57.86 25.58
N ARG A 188 -31.45 56.95 24.78
CA ARG A 188 -31.60 56.89 23.29
C ARG A 188 -30.92 55.66 22.70
N THR A 189 -31.52 54.84 21.84
CA THR A 189 -32.83 54.83 21.17
C THR A 189 -33.06 53.43 20.59
N MET A 190 -34.31 52.97 20.62
CA MET A 190 -34.83 51.73 20.03
C MET A 190 -34.83 51.74 18.49
N GLY A 191 -34.70 50.56 17.88
CA GLY A 191 -35.02 50.32 16.47
C GLY A 191 -34.85 48.85 16.04
N PRO A 192 -35.93 48.13 15.67
CA PRO A 192 -35.91 46.68 15.38
C PRO A 192 -35.96 46.36 13.87
N ARG A 193 -35.23 45.33 13.39
CA ARG A 193 -35.56 44.53 12.19
C ARG A 193 -34.50 43.47 11.88
N GLY A 194 -34.92 42.27 11.50
CA GLY A 194 -34.11 41.42 10.61
C GLY A 194 -34.11 39.93 10.92
N GLN A 195 -35.08 39.22 10.37
CA GLN A 195 -35.25 37.78 10.38
C GLN A 195 -34.43 37.10 9.26
N ARG A 196 -33.66 36.05 9.59
CA ARG A 196 -33.19 34.93 8.71
C ARG A 196 -32.32 34.01 9.62
N GLY A 197 -32.74 32.82 10.03
CA GLY A 197 -32.99 31.61 9.22
C GLY A 197 -31.66 30.87 9.02
N GLY A 198 -31.44 29.59 9.32
CA GLY A 198 -32.20 28.49 9.92
C GLY A 198 -31.19 27.42 10.38
N ARG A 199 -31.36 26.87 11.58
CA ARG A 199 -31.81 25.49 11.88
C ARG A 199 -31.01 24.37 11.16
N ASN A 200 -30.01 23.88 11.87
CA ASN A 200 -29.35 22.59 11.66
C ASN A 200 -30.38 21.45 11.64
N GLN A 201 -30.36 20.67 10.56
CA GLN A 201 -31.20 19.49 10.34
C GLN A 201 -30.29 18.28 10.15
N PHE A 202 -29.95 17.62 11.25
CA PHE A 202 -29.36 16.27 11.26
C PHE A 202 -30.18 15.41 12.21
N ASN A 203 -31.28 14.87 11.70
CA ASN A 203 -31.97 13.74 12.32
C ASN A 203 -32.62 12.90 11.20
N ASN A 204 -31.90 11.85 10.79
CA ASN A 204 -32.37 10.72 9.98
C ASN A 204 -31.27 9.67 10.14
N GLY A 205 -31.47 8.45 10.61
CA GLY A 205 -32.68 7.74 10.98
C GLY A 205 -32.23 6.28 11.14
N LEU A 206 -32.13 5.82 12.39
CA LEU A 206 -31.99 4.41 12.73
C LEU A 206 -33.40 3.81 12.81
N GLY A 207 -33.59 2.66 12.15
CA GLY A 207 -34.59 1.68 12.54
C GLY A 207 -35.91 1.71 11.76
N ASN A 208 -36.04 0.81 10.78
CA ASN A 208 -37.29 0.08 10.57
C ASN A 208 -37.06 -1.19 9.74
N SER A 209 -37.08 -2.34 10.39
CA SER A 209 -37.20 -3.65 9.72
C SER A 209 -37.86 -4.64 10.66
N VAL A 210 -39.20 -4.57 10.74
CA VAL A 210 -40.05 -5.71 11.05
C VAL A 210 -41.37 -5.51 10.30
N ARG A 211 -41.79 -6.52 9.51
CA ARG A 211 -43.15 -7.08 9.40
C ARG A 211 -43.47 -7.58 7.98
N GLY A 212 -43.08 -8.83 7.70
CA GLY A 212 -43.64 -9.64 6.61
C GLY A 212 -44.70 -10.59 7.16
N GLY A 213 -45.97 -10.33 6.87
CA GLY A 213 -47.14 -11.10 7.29
C GLY A 213 -47.58 -12.16 6.28
N ARG A 214 -48.10 -13.26 6.82
CA ARG A 214 -48.66 -14.48 6.20
C ARG A 214 -50.12 -14.24 5.74
N LYS A 215 -50.54 -14.85 4.61
CA LYS A 215 -51.87 -15.50 4.29
C LYS A 215 -51.94 -15.75 2.76
N GLN A 216 -52.11 -16.96 2.21
CA GLN A 216 -53.20 -17.96 2.20
C GLN A 216 -54.38 -17.62 1.25
N GLN A 217 -54.56 -18.54 0.27
CA GLN A 217 -55.76 -18.93 -0.52
C GLN A 217 -56.48 -17.93 -1.46
N GLN A 218 -56.45 -18.27 -2.76
CA GLN A 218 -57.61 -18.81 -3.50
C GLN A 218 -57.11 -19.79 -4.56
#